data_AF-A0AAD9N4D3-F1
#
_entry.id   AF-A0AAD9N4D3-F1
#
_cell.length_a   1.000
_cell.length_b   1.000
_cell.length_c   1.000
_cell.angle_alpha   90.00
_cell.angle_beta   90.00
_cell.angle_gamma   90.00
#
_symmetry.space_group_name_H-M   'P 1'
#
loop_
_entity.id
_entity.type
_entity.pdbx_description
1 polymer ?
#
loop_
_entity_poly.entity_id
_entity_poly.type
_entity_poly.pdbx_seq_one_letter_code
_entity_poly.pdbx_strand_id
1 'polypeptide(L)'
;MLKNEAVAVGPEVLLLQLWHFLCADVMLVLRGTSTGCQSCRRFTTSGGPLAFQATPRLSAEPPKKKKRIDSQAVLLKEIKRRNKLEKSIKKLESRARILKPVEEIHGERSFVRTMKERHREKPVLTFEESERRIKLFREWAQYKNSQHTEQINAILTAIKSRERAMDELRKISEQLYLDALKIDSKLIPYTVRGPVQTPPIAGYEAPDGEVTNTTRLFEGEETHRPFPVIDTK
;
A
#
# COMPACT_ATOMS: atom_id res chain seq x y z
N MET A 1 22.47 -28.69 35.17
CA MET A 1 21.18 -29.41 35.30
C MET A 1 20.10 -28.36 35.09
N LEU A 2 19.32 -28.25 34.02
CA LEU A 2 19.00 -29.08 32.86
C LEU A 2 18.79 -28.16 31.64
N LYS A 3 19.09 -28.70 30.46
CA LYS A 3 18.86 -28.15 29.13
C LYS A 3 17.41 -28.40 28.67
N ASN A 4 16.95 -27.59 27.71
CA ASN A 4 15.98 -27.92 26.64
C ASN A 4 14.51 -28.16 27.09
N GLU A 5 13.44 -27.94 26.34
CA GLU A 5 13.21 -27.86 24.89
C GLU A 5 11.81 -27.23 24.65
N ALA A 6 11.68 -26.39 23.62
CA ALA A 6 10.39 -25.88 23.15
C ALA A 6 9.79 -26.84 22.13
N VAL A 7 8.57 -27.35 22.39
CA VAL A 7 7.82 -28.19 21.46
C VAL A 7 6.92 -27.32 20.59
N ALA A 8 7.31 -27.15 19.33
CA ALA A 8 6.51 -26.54 18.28
C ALA A 8 5.54 -27.60 17.70
N VAL A 9 4.24 -27.37 17.85
CA VAL A 9 3.20 -28.17 17.18
C VAL A 9 2.90 -27.51 15.84
N GLY A 10 3.34 -28.16 14.75
CA GLY A 10 3.12 -27.70 13.38
C GLY A 10 1.72 -28.05 12.84
N PRO A 11 1.21 -27.29 11.86
CA PRO A 11 -0.08 -27.54 11.24
C PRO A 11 0.04 -28.62 10.15
N GLU A 12 -0.13 -29.89 10.54
CA GLU A 12 -0.24 -31.03 9.61
C GLU A 12 -1.68 -31.57 9.52
N VAL A 13 -2.67 -30.72 9.26
CA VAL A 13 -3.95 -31.16 8.69
C VAL A 13 -4.52 -29.96 7.92
N LEU A 14 -5.13 -30.16 6.75
CA LEU A 14 -5.75 -29.15 5.86
C LEU A 14 -4.97 -28.71 4.60
N LEU A 15 -4.03 -29.52 4.09
CA LEU A 15 -3.47 -29.36 2.73
C LEU A 15 -3.72 -30.57 1.80
N LEU A 16 -4.82 -31.30 2.03
CA LEU A 16 -5.24 -32.44 1.20
C LEU A 16 -6.61 -32.27 0.50
N GLN A 17 -7.24 -31.10 0.52
CA GLN A 17 -8.52 -30.87 -0.18
C GLN A 17 -8.53 -29.81 -1.30
N LEU A 18 -7.38 -29.22 -1.66
CA LEU A 18 -7.32 -28.26 -2.80
C LEU A 18 -6.31 -28.63 -3.89
N TRP A 19 -5.89 -29.90 -3.96
CA TRP A 19 -5.01 -30.41 -5.00
C TRP A 19 -5.76 -31.12 -6.13
N HIS A 20 -6.91 -30.59 -6.56
CA HIS A 20 -7.62 -31.09 -7.73
C HIS A 20 -7.95 -30.04 -8.80
N PHE A 21 -7.53 -28.77 -8.65
CA PHE A 21 -8.00 -27.70 -9.56
C PHE A 21 -6.98 -26.93 -10.41
N LEU A 22 -5.69 -27.27 -10.45
CA LEU A 22 -4.77 -26.66 -11.43
C LEU A 22 -3.68 -27.63 -11.87
N CYS A 23 -4.01 -28.49 -12.83
CA CYS A 23 -3.02 -29.20 -13.64
C CYS A 23 -3.57 -29.41 -15.05
N ALA A 24 -3.86 -28.30 -15.74
CA ALA A 24 -4.03 -28.26 -17.18
C ALA A 24 -3.34 -27.00 -17.70
N ASP A 25 -2.76 -27.10 -18.90
CA ASP A 25 -1.99 -26.09 -19.65
C ASP A 25 -0.53 -25.86 -19.23
N VAL A 26 0.35 -26.76 -19.72
CA VAL A 26 1.47 -26.42 -20.62
C VAL A 26 1.95 -27.74 -21.24
N MET A 27 1.55 -28.02 -22.49
CA MET A 27 2.10 -29.14 -23.27
C MET A 27 3.24 -28.66 -24.16
N LEU A 28 4.30 -29.46 -24.11
CA LEU A 28 5.65 -29.27 -24.62
C LEU A 28 5.73 -29.57 -26.13
N VAL A 29 6.49 -28.74 -26.86
CA VAL A 29 6.93 -29.02 -28.24
C VAL A 29 7.95 -30.16 -28.22
N LEU A 30 7.66 -31.28 -28.89
CA LEU A 30 8.62 -32.37 -29.14
C LEU A 30 8.99 -32.44 -30.62
N ARG A 31 10.29 -32.33 -30.90
CA ARG A 31 10.91 -32.69 -32.18
C ARG A 31 11.04 -34.22 -32.26
N GLY A 32 10.54 -34.81 -33.34
CA GLY A 32 10.73 -36.23 -33.66
C GLY A 32 11.46 -36.39 -34.99
N THR A 33 12.61 -37.06 -34.96
CA THR A 33 13.30 -37.60 -36.14
C THR A 33 12.84 -39.04 -36.37
N SER A 34 12.52 -39.41 -37.62
CA SER A 34 12.46 -40.83 -38.00
C SER A 34 12.84 -41.04 -39.47
N THR A 35 13.91 -41.81 -39.65
CA THR A 35 14.37 -42.44 -40.89
C THR A 35 13.66 -43.78 -41.11
N GLY A 36 13.32 -44.11 -42.37
CA GLY A 36 13.57 -45.44 -42.92
C GLY A 36 12.41 -46.39 -43.26
N CYS A 37 12.29 -46.64 -44.57
CA CYS A 37 12.14 -47.94 -45.26
C CYS A 37 10.76 -48.58 -45.56
N GLN A 38 10.38 -48.43 -46.84
CA GLN A 38 9.91 -49.40 -47.86
C GLN A 38 8.82 -50.47 -47.58
N SER A 39 7.75 -50.31 -48.39
CA SER A 39 7.06 -51.29 -49.26
C SER A 39 6.34 -52.50 -48.63
N CYS A 40 5.02 -52.57 -48.86
CA CYS A 40 4.34 -53.71 -49.50
C CYS A 40 2.92 -53.32 -49.98
N ARG A 41 2.77 -53.34 -51.31
CA ARG A 41 1.67 -53.69 -52.23
C ARG A 41 0.18 -53.45 -51.89
N ARG A 42 -0.51 -53.09 -52.98
CA ARG A 42 -1.89 -52.62 -53.18
C ARG A 42 -2.76 -53.75 -53.78
N PHE A 43 -3.99 -53.95 -53.27
CA PHE A 43 -5.12 -54.57 -53.98
C PHE A 43 -6.40 -53.79 -53.62
N THR A 44 -6.90 -52.93 -54.53
CA THR A 44 -8.05 -53.07 -55.47
C THR A 44 -9.38 -52.51 -54.91
N THR A 45 -9.80 -51.33 -55.40
CA THR A 45 -10.91 -51.04 -56.35
C THR A 45 -12.31 -50.89 -55.75
N SER A 46 -12.52 -49.80 -55.02
CA SER A 46 -13.62 -48.84 -55.23
C SER A 46 -13.22 -47.52 -54.55
N GLY A 47 -13.52 -46.39 -55.19
CA GLY A 47 -12.88 -45.09 -54.92
C GLY A 47 -13.19 -44.50 -53.54
N GLY A 48 -12.30 -44.70 -52.58
CA GLY A 48 -12.19 -43.91 -51.35
C GLY A 48 -11.68 -44.75 -50.16
N PRO A 49 -10.60 -44.36 -49.45
CA PRO A 49 -10.24 -45.04 -48.22
C PRO A 49 -11.29 -44.75 -47.14
N LEU A 50 -12.00 -45.79 -46.66
CA LEU A 50 -12.67 -45.70 -45.36
C LEU A 50 -11.58 -45.50 -44.30
N ALA A 51 -11.48 -44.29 -43.77
CA ALA A 51 -10.56 -43.91 -42.71
C ALA A 51 -10.98 -44.55 -41.38
N PHE A 52 -10.93 -45.88 -41.28
CA PHE A 52 -10.99 -46.57 -40.00
C PHE A 52 -9.69 -46.31 -39.25
N GLN A 53 -9.74 -45.35 -38.32
CA GLN A 53 -8.70 -45.19 -37.32
C GLN A 53 -8.96 -46.21 -36.21
N ALA A 54 -8.25 -47.34 -36.25
CA ALA A 54 -8.17 -48.23 -35.11
C ALA A 54 -7.24 -47.58 -34.07
N THR A 55 -7.79 -47.03 -33.00
CA THR A 55 -6.99 -46.65 -31.84
C THR A 55 -6.38 -47.91 -31.22
N PRO A 56 -5.09 -47.92 -30.85
CA PRO A 56 -4.53 -49.05 -30.14
C PRO A 56 -5.32 -49.24 -28.84
N ARG A 57 -5.74 -50.48 -28.54
CA ARG A 57 -6.32 -50.81 -27.24
C ARG A 57 -5.25 -50.60 -26.17
N LEU A 58 -5.25 -49.43 -25.53
CA LEU A 58 -4.53 -49.17 -24.29
C LEU A 58 -5.23 -49.96 -23.20
N SER A 59 -5.01 -51.27 -23.17
CA SER A 59 -5.33 -52.10 -22.02
C SER A 59 -4.53 -51.50 -20.87
N ALA A 60 -5.21 -50.88 -19.91
CA ALA A 60 -4.58 -50.13 -18.84
C ALA A 60 -3.53 -50.99 -18.14
N GLU A 61 -2.25 -50.80 -18.47
CA GLU A 61 -1.17 -51.44 -17.74
C GLU A 61 -1.28 -50.97 -16.28
N PRO A 62 -1.21 -51.89 -15.28
CA PRO A 62 -1.33 -51.53 -13.89
C PRO A 62 -0.36 -50.37 -13.56
N PRO A 63 -0.84 -49.27 -12.96
CA PRO A 63 -0.03 -48.08 -12.78
C PRO A 63 1.19 -48.42 -11.92
N LYS A 64 2.39 -48.17 -12.45
CA LYS A 64 3.65 -48.37 -11.72
C LYS A 64 3.64 -47.52 -10.45
N LYS A 65 4.01 -48.13 -9.33
CA LYS A 65 4.07 -47.46 -8.02
C LYS A 65 4.93 -46.20 -8.11
N LYS A 66 4.36 -45.05 -7.71
CA LYS A 66 5.09 -43.77 -7.69
C LYS A 66 6.35 -43.93 -6.83
N LYS A 67 7.52 -43.62 -7.39
CA LYS A 67 8.80 -43.65 -6.66
C LYS A 67 8.82 -42.52 -5.63
N ARG A 68 9.34 -42.80 -4.43
CA ARG A 68 9.60 -41.78 -3.40
C ARG A 68 10.62 -40.79 -3.97
N ILE A 69 10.36 -39.49 -3.79
CA ILE A 69 11.25 -38.43 -4.25
C ILE A 69 12.51 -38.43 -3.39
N ASP A 70 13.68 -38.30 -4.00
CA ASP A 70 14.97 -38.22 -3.30
C ASP A 70 15.00 -37.03 -2.33
N SER A 71 15.59 -37.23 -1.14
CA SER A 71 15.64 -36.20 -0.09
C SER A 71 16.31 -34.90 -0.55
N GLN A 72 17.37 -35.00 -1.34
CA GLN A 72 18.06 -33.85 -1.95
C GLN A 72 17.15 -33.06 -2.92
N ALA A 73 16.29 -33.76 -3.67
CA ALA A 73 15.35 -33.10 -4.58
C ALA A 73 14.24 -32.36 -3.83
N VAL A 74 13.86 -32.81 -2.63
CA VAL A 74 12.90 -32.10 -1.75
C VAL A 74 13.55 -30.83 -1.19
N LEU A 75 14.76 -30.92 -0.65
CA LEU A 75 15.49 -29.77 -0.11
C LEU A 75 15.73 -28.67 -1.16
N LEU A 76 16.14 -29.05 -2.38
CA LEU A 76 16.31 -28.09 -3.48
C LEU A 76 15.00 -27.41 -3.89
N LYS A 77 13.86 -28.12 -3.83
CA LYS A 77 12.54 -27.53 -4.08
C LYS A 77 12.17 -26.54 -2.99
N GLU A 78 12.45 -26.86 -1.73
CA GLU A 78 12.21 -25.95 -0.61
C GLU A 78 13.08 -24.69 -0.67
N ILE A 79 14.38 -24.83 -0.93
CA ILE A 79 15.30 -23.69 -1.10
C ILE A 79 14.81 -22.79 -2.26
N LYS A 80 14.39 -23.39 -3.38
CA LYS A 80 13.80 -22.64 -4.50
C LYS A 80 12.50 -21.92 -4.10
N ARG A 81 11.64 -22.53 -3.27
CA ARG A 81 10.42 -21.89 -2.74
C ARG A 81 10.77 -20.73 -1.82
N ARG A 82 11.69 -20.93 -0.86
CA ARG A 82 12.15 -19.87 0.06
C ARG A 82 12.76 -18.70 -0.68
N ASN A 83 13.66 -18.93 -1.63
CA ASN A 83 14.30 -17.86 -2.41
C ASN A 83 13.31 -17.10 -3.29
N LYS A 84 12.25 -17.76 -3.79
CA LYS A 84 11.17 -17.09 -4.52
C LYS A 84 10.36 -16.19 -3.58
N LEU A 85 10.00 -16.69 -2.40
CA LEU A 85 9.29 -15.94 -1.39
C LEU A 85 10.12 -14.74 -0.91
N GLU A 86 11.39 -14.93 -0.60
CA GLU A 86 12.30 -13.87 -0.17
C GLU A 86 12.42 -12.76 -1.24
N LYS A 87 12.57 -13.13 -2.52
CA LYS A 87 12.58 -12.16 -3.62
C LYS A 87 11.26 -11.42 -3.76
N SER A 88 10.13 -12.11 -3.54
CA SER A 88 8.81 -11.46 -3.59
C SER A 88 8.61 -10.48 -2.44
N ILE A 89 9.01 -10.85 -1.22
CA ILE A 89 8.99 -10.00 -0.03
C ILE A 89 9.86 -8.77 -0.26
N LYS A 90 11.11 -8.93 -0.70
CA LYS A 90 12.01 -7.82 -1.04
C LYS A 90 11.42 -6.84 -2.06
N LYS A 91 10.68 -7.35 -3.05
CA LYS A 91 9.97 -6.52 -4.05
C LYS A 91 8.80 -5.76 -3.42
N LEU A 92 7.99 -6.41 -2.58
CA LEU A 92 6.87 -5.78 -1.89
C LEU A 92 7.35 -4.71 -0.92
N GLU A 93 8.39 -4.98 -0.12
CA GLU A 93 9.02 -4.01 0.78
C GLU A 93 9.59 -2.81 0.01
N SER A 94 10.18 -3.04 -1.17
CA SER A 94 10.69 -1.95 -2.00
C SER A 94 9.59 -1.03 -2.52
N ARG A 95 8.40 -1.59 -2.81
CA ARG A 95 7.23 -0.82 -3.25
C ARG A 95 6.56 -0.07 -2.11
N ALA A 96 6.46 -0.69 -0.93
CA ALA A 96 5.90 -0.04 0.25
C ALA A 96 6.67 1.23 0.67
N ARG A 97 7.96 1.35 0.30
CA ARG A 97 8.77 2.56 0.52
C ARG A 97 8.50 3.69 -0.48
N ILE A 98 7.80 3.45 -1.58
CA ILE A 98 7.47 4.50 -2.55
C ILE A 98 6.36 5.35 -1.94
N LEU A 99 6.68 6.61 -1.66
CA LEU A 99 5.71 7.57 -1.13
C LEU A 99 4.66 7.89 -2.19
N LYS A 100 3.41 8.02 -1.75
CA LYS A 100 2.34 8.51 -2.63
C LYS A 100 2.68 9.93 -3.08
N PRO A 101 2.55 10.24 -4.38
CA PRO A 101 2.79 11.59 -4.88
C PRO A 101 1.76 12.56 -4.29
N VAL A 102 2.22 13.74 -3.87
CA VAL A 102 1.34 14.80 -3.36
C VAL A 102 0.89 15.67 -4.53
N GLU A 103 -0.38 15.52 -4.92
CA GLU A 103 -0.93 16.19 -6.11
C GLU A 103 -0.83 17.73 -6.05
N GLU A 104 -1.03 18.33 -4.87
CA GLU A 104 -0.97 19.78 -4.66
C GLU A 104 0.41 20.38 -4.93
N ILE A 105 1.48 19.64 -4.61
CA ILE A 105 2.86 20.10 -4.78
C ILE A 105 3.31 19.93 -6.24
N HIS A 106 2.97 18.80 -6.86
CA HIS A 106 3.42 18.50 -8.21
C HIS A 106 2.60 19.19 -9.30
N GLY A 107 1.35 19.56 -9.01
CA GLY A 107 0.43 20.18 -9.95
C GLY A 107 0.00 19.23 -11.08
N GLU A 108 -1.03 19.62 -11.83
CA GLU A 108 -1.51 18.80 -12.94
C GLU A 108 -0.67 19.02 -14.21
N ARG A 109 -0.21 17.91 -14.82
CA ARG A 109 0.58 17.94 -16.06
C ARG A 109 -0.17 18.53 -17.25
N SER A 110 -1.51 18.58 -17.18
CA SER A 110 -2.39 19.21 -18.17
C SER A 110 -2.06 20.70 -18.35
N PHE A 111 -1.76 21.41 -17.25
CA PHE A 111 -1.50 22.84 -17.26
C PHE A 111 -0.25 23.21 -18.04
N VAL A 112 0.81 22.40 -17.93
CA VAL A 112 2.07 22.61 -18.68
C VAL A 112 1.83 22.60 -20.19
N ARG A 113 0.93 21.72 -20.68
CA ARG A 113 0.61 21.62 -22.11
C ARG A 113 -0.17 22.84 -22.61
N THR A 114 -1.14 23.30 -21.82
CA THR A 114 -2.00 24.46 -22.15
C THR A 114 -1.43 25.81 -21.71
N MET A 115 -0.21 25.84 -21.18
CA MET A 115 0.33 27.01 -20.48
C MET A 115 0.38 28.25 -21.37
N LYS A 116 0.69 28.09 -22.66
CA LYS A 116 0.75 29.18 -23.64
C LYS A 116 -0.63 29.80 -23.90
N GLU A 117 -1.66 28.97 -24.03
CA GLU A 117 -3.04 29.41 -24.30
C GLU A 117 -3.69 30.06 -23.07
N ARG A 118 -3.35 29.57 -21.87
CA ARG A 118 -3.87 30.08 -20.58
C ARG A 118 -3.04 31.21 -20.00
N HIS A 119 -1.96 31.62 -20.67
CA HIS A 119 -1.07 32.66 -20.19
C HIS A 119 -1.79 34.02 -20.20
N ARG A 120 -1.87 34.67 -19.04
CA ARG A 120 -2.35 36.05 -18.93
C ARG A 120 -1.13 36.97 -18.88
N GLU A 121 -1.01 37.86 -19.86
CA GLU A 121 0.04 38.87 -19.87
C GLU A 121 -0.11 39.77 -18.64
N LYS A 122 1.00 40.03 -17.96
CA LYS A 122 0.99 40.87 -16.76
C LYS A 122 0.99 42.34 -17.19
N PRO A 123 0.07 43.17 -16.68
CA PRO A 123 0.11 44.61 -16.96
C PRO A 123 1.38 45.22 -16.36
N VAL A 124 1.95 46.19 -17.07
CA VAL A 124 3.05 47.01 -16.55
C VAL A 124 2.47 47.93 -15.47
N LEU A 125 3.05 47.87 -14.27
CA LEU A 125 2.61 48.71 -13.16
C LEU A 125 3.13 50.14 -13.35
N THR A 126 2.31 51.12 -12.99
CA THR A 126 2.77 52.51 -12.91
C THR A 126 3.73 52.67 -11.72
N PHE A 127 4.58 53.70 -11.77
CA PHE A 127 5.52 53.99 -10.69
C PHE A 127 4.78 54.18 -9.35
N GLU A 128 3.71 54.97 -9.34
CA GLU A 128 2.89 55.23 -8.14
C GLU A 128 2.30 53.95 -7.53
N GLU A 129 1.81 53.03 -8.36
CA GLU A 129 1.29 51.75 -7.88
C GLU A 129 2.39 50.87 -7.28
N SER A 130 3.58 50.87 -7.90
CA SER A 130 4.72 50.12 -7.40
C SER A 130 5.19 50.64 -6.04
N GLU A 131 5.28 51.96 -5.86
CA GLU A 131 5.63 52.58 -4.58
C GLU A 131 4.57 52.34 -3.52
N ARG A 132 3.28 52.44 -3.87
CA ARG A 132 2.17 52.13 -2.96
C ARG A 132 2.27 50.70 -2.44
N ARG A 133 2.56 49.73 -3.30
CA ARG A 133 2.74 48.33 -2.90
C ARG A 133 3.94 48.16 -1.97
N ILE A 134 5.08 48.77 -2.30
CA ILE A 134 6.29 48.69 -1.46
C ILE A 134 6.02 49.26 -0.06
N LYS A 135 5.35 50.41 0.02
CA LYS A 135 4.95 51.01 1.30
C LYS A 135 4.05 50.08 2.11
N LEU A 136 3.01 49.52 1.49
CA LEU A 136 2.12 48.55 2.14
C LEU A 136 2.87 47.30 2.62
N PHE A 137 3.80 46.75 1.83
CA PHE A 137 4.59 45.60 2.25
C PHE A 137 5.50 45.92 3.43
N ARG A 138 6.08 47.13 3.47
CA ARG A 138 6.89 47.58 4.61
C ARG A 138 6.05 47.69 5.88
N GLU A 139 4.88 48.32 5.79
CA GLU A 139 3.94 48.45 6.92
C GLU A 139 3.46 47.07 7.39
N TRP A 140 3.13 46.17 6.46
CA TRP A 140 2.75 44.80 6.76
C TRP A 140 3.87 44.01 7.45
N ALA A 141 5.11 44.14 6.98
CA ALA A 141 6.26 43.49 7.61
C ALA A 141 6.47 43.98 9.04
N GLN A 142 6.36 45.29 9.28
CA GLN A 142 6.44 45.87 10.63
C GLN A 142 5.32 45.35 11.52
N TYR A 143 4.08 45.33 11.02
CA TYR A 143 2.92 44.81 11.75
C TYR A 143 3.10 43.33 12.12
N LYS A 144 3.49 42.48 11.16
CA LYS A 144 3.73 41.05 11.41
C LYS A 144 4.87 40.82 12.39
N ASN A 145 5.92 41.63 12.35
CA ASN A 145 6.99 41.56 13.33
C ASN A 145 6.48 41.91 14.74
N SER A 146 5.67 42.97 14.88
CA SER A 146 5.06 43.34 16.16
C SER A 146 4.14 42.24 16.71
N GLN A 147 3.31 41.62 15.88
CA GLN A 147 2.49 40.48 16.31
C GLN A 147 3.35 39.31 16.77
N HIS A 148 4.43 39.02 16.06
CA HIS A 148 5.32 37.91 16.39
C HIS A 148 6.05 38.13 17.71
N THR A 149 6.57 39.34 17.95
CA THR A 149 7.23 39.67 19.22
C THR A 149 6.25 39.60 20.39
N GLU A 150 5.01 40.07 20.23
CA GLU A 150 3.96 39.94 21.24
C GLU A 150 3.64 38.47 21.56
N GLN A 151 3.47 37.63 20.53
CA GLN A 151 3.24 36.19 20.71
C GLN A 151 4.39 35.50 21.44
N ILE A 152 5.64 35.79 21.06
CA ILE A 152 6.82 35.27 21.75
C ILE A 152 6.82 35.72 23.21
N ASN A 153 6.57 37.00 23.48
CA ASN A 153 6.55 37.53 24.83
C ASN A 153 5.48 36.85 25.69
N ALA A 154 4.29 36.60 25.14
CA ALA A 154 3.22 35.87 25.82
C ALA A 154 3.65 34.42 26.17
N ILE A 155 4.26 33.71 25.22
CA ILE A 155 4.77 32.35 25.43
C ILE A 155 5.87 32.33 26.51
N LEU A 156 6.85 33.25 26.41
CA LEU A 156 7.93 33.36 27.40
C LEU A 156 7.39 33.70 28.79
N THR A 157 6.37 34.54 28.87
CA THR A 157 5.70 34.87 30.14
C THR A 157 5.01 33.65 30.72
N ALA A 158 4.28 32.88 29.90
CA ALA A 158 3.63 31.64 30.33
C ALA A 158 4.65 30.58 30.81
N ILE A 159 5.80 30.46 30.14
CA ILE A 159 6.89 29.57 30.54
C ILE A 159 7.47 30.01 31.89
N LYS A 160 7.80 31.30 32.05
CA LYS A 160 8.33 31.83 33.32
C LYS A 160 7.34 31.68 34.47
N SER A 161 6.04 31.88 34.24
CA SER A 161 5.03 31.66 35.26
C SER A 161 4.92 30.18 35.64
N ARG A 162 5.00 29.28 34.66
CA ARG A 162 4.99 27.83 34.90
C ARG A 162 6.20 27.40 35.73
N GLU A 163 7.39 27.89 35.40
CA GLU A 163 8.63 27.58 36.13
C GLU A 163 8.56 28.05 37.59
N ARG A 164 8.17 29.31 37.82
CA ARG A 164 7.97 29.84 39.18
C ARG A 164 6.94 29.03 39.96
N ALA A 165 5.83 28.66 39.32
CA ALA A 165 4.81 27.82 39.97
C ALA A 165 5.36 26.44 40.36
N MET A 166 6.23 25.84 39.54
CA MET A 166 6.88 24.56 39.84
C MET A 166 7.92 24.68 40.97
N ASP A 167 8.68 25.79 41.01
CA ASP A 167 9.63 26.06 42.09
C ASP A 167 8.91 26.22 43.44
N GLU A 168 7.80 26.96 43.47
CA GLU A 168 6.97 27.08 44.69
C GLU A 168 6.30 25.76 45.07
N LEU A 169 5.79 25.00 44.09
CA LEU A 169 5.18 23.70 44.34
C LEU A 169 6.19 22.73 44.98
N ARG A 170 7.44 22.73 44.51
CA ARG A 170 8.51 21.89 45.05
C ARG A 170 8.85 22.25 46.51
N LYS A 171 8.81 23.53 46.88
CA LYS A 171 9.02 23.97 48.27
C LYS A 171 7.90 23.50 49.20
N ILE A 172 6.68 23.38 48.69
CA ILE A 172 5.50 22.95 49.46
C ILE A 172 5.42 21.42 49.56
N SER A 173 5.57 20.70 48.44
CA SER A 173 5.47 19.25 48.38
C SER A 173 6.21 18.66 47.18
N GLU A 174 7.19 17.81 47.48
CA GLU A 174 7.96 17.09 46.46
C GLU A 174 7.13 16.03 45.71
N GLN A 175 6.18 15.38 46.39
CA GLN A 175 5.33 14.36 45.77
C GLN A 175 4.46 14.94 44.65
N LEU A 176 3.81 16.08 44.90
CA LEU A 176 2.98 16.77 43.90
C LEU A 176 3.81 17.29 42.72
N TYR A 177 5.03 17.74 42.98
CA TYR A 177 5.96 18.14 41.93
C TYR A 177 6.31 16.97 41.00
N LEU A 178 6.62 15.79 41.55
CA LEU A 178 6.90 14.59 40.75
C LEU A 178 5.69 14.13 39.93
N ASP A 179 4.49 14.26 40.48
CA ASP A 179 3.27 13.94 39.76
C ASP A 179 3.00 14.94 38.61
N ALA A 180 3.23 16.24 38.83
CA ALA A 180 3.07 17.27 37.81
C ALA A 180 4.06 17.14 36.64
N LEU A 181 5.22 16.50 36.84
CA LEU A 181 6.19 16.22 35.78
C LEU A 181 5.75 15.10 34.83
N LYS A 182 4.79 14.26 35.24
CA LYS A 182 4.34 13.13 34.42
C LYS A 182 3.55 13.65 33.22
N ILE A 183 3.84 13.10 32.03
CA ILE A 183 3.10 13.41 30.82
C ILE A 183 1.72 12.76 30.89
N ASP A 184 0.65 13.53 30.69
CA ASP A 184 -0.70 12.98 30.61
C ASP A 184 -0.91 12.23 29.28
N SER A 185 -1.02 10.90 29.38
CA SER A 185 -1.33 10.03 28.25
C SER A 185 -2.65 10.37 27.54
N LYS A 186 -3.60 11.02 28.23
CA LYS A 186 -4.91 11.40 27.65
C LYS A 186 -4.82 12.54 26.64
N LEU A 187 -3.71 13.28 26.61
CA LEU A 187 -3.51 14.39 25.68
C LEU A 187 -3.29 13.90 24.23
N ILE A 188 -2.99 12.63 24.02
CA ILE A 188 -2.73 12.06 22.69
C ILE A 188 -3.76 10.95 22.43
N PRO A 189 -4.65 11.07 21.42
CA PRO A 189 -4.68 12.05 20.34
C PRO A 189 -5.47 13.34 20.67
N TYR A 190 -4.85 14.50 20.48
CA TYR A 190 -5.52 15.81 20.56
C TYR A 190 -6.13 16.19 19.21
N THR A 191 -7.43 16.52 19.18
CA THR A 191 -8.10 17.01 17.97
C THR A 191 -8.83 18.32 18.25
N VAL A 192 -8.62 19.31 17.40
CA VAL A 192 -9.27 20.63 17.47
C VAL A 192 -9.70 21.06 16.09
N ARG A 193 -10.90 21.64 16.00
CA ARG A 193 -11.39 22.30 14.80
C ARG A 193 -11.08 23.79 14.90
N GLY A 194 -10.57 24.37 13.81
CA GLY A 194 -10.33 25.81 13.74
C GLY A 194 -11.63 26.63 13.84
N PRO A 195 -11.53 27.94 14.10
CA PRO A 195 -12.69 28.82 14.10
C PRO A 195 -13.34 28.88 12.72
N VAL A 196 -14.67 28.94 12.69
CA VAL A 196 -15.47 29.13 11.47
C VAL A 196 -15.68 30.63 11.22
N GLN A 197 -15.83 31.03 9.94
CA GLN A 197 -16.13 32.43 9.58
C GLN A 197 -17.48 32.89 10.15
N THR A 198 -18.48 32.00 10.14
CA THR A 198 -19.81 32.26 10.66
C THR A 198 -20.22 31.08 11.55
N PRO A 199 -20.76 31.33 12.76
CA PRO A 199 -21.23 30.25 13.63
C PRO A 199 -22.40 29.47 12.99
N PRO A 200 -22.61 28.20 13.39
CA PRO A 200 -23.68 27.38 12.86
C PRO A 200 -25.07 27.96 13.21
N ILE A 201 -25.98 27.92 12.25
CA ILE A 201 -27.38 28.34 12.44
C ILE A 201 -28.15 27.19 13.09
N ALA A 202 -28.86 27.48 14.18
CA ALA A 202 -29.69 26.48 14.86
C ALA A 202 -30.87 26.05 13.98
N GLY A 203 -31.06 24.74 13.82
CA GLY A 203 -32.16 24.18 13.02
C GLY A 203 -31.96 24.27 11.51
N TYR A 204 -30.74 24.52 11.02
CA TYR A 204 -30.46 24.45 9.60
C TYR A 204 -30.42 22.98 9.13
N GLU A 205 -31.40 22.61 8.30
CA GLU A 205 -31.43 21.33 7.60
C GLU A 205 -30.67 21.46 6.28
N ALA A 206 -29.51 20.81 6.20
CA ALA A 206 -28.74 20.76 4.96
C ALA A 206 -29.48 19.89 3.92
N PRO A 207 -29.47 20.27 2.63
CA PRO A 207 -30.05 19.44 1.59
C PRO A 207 -29.31 18.10 1.46
N ASP A 208 -30.05 17.05 1.13
CA ASP A 208 -29.49 15.71 0.92
C ASP A 208 -28.52 15.69 -0.28
N GLY A 209 -27.39 14.99 -0.11
CA GLY A 209 -26.40 14.81 -1.15
C GLY A 209 -25.55 13.55 -0.94
N GLU A 210 -25.14 12.92 -2.05
CA GLU A 210 -24.27 11.74 -2.02
C GLU A 210 -22.79 12.15 -2.04
N VAL A 211 -22.01 11.64 -1.10
CA VAL A 211 -20.55 11.84 -1.07
C VAL A 211 -19.86 10.66 -1.72
N THR A 212 -19.40 10.82 -2.95
CA THR A 212 -18.59 9.81 -3.64
C THR A 212 -17.11 10.12 -3.45
N ASN A 213 -16.35 9.15 -2.94
CA ASN A 213 -14.90 9.26 -2.84
C ASN A 213 -14.25 9.15 -4.23
N THR A 214 -13.75 10.26 -4.76
CA THR A 214 -13.06 10.31 -6.06
C THR A 214 -11.53 10.28 -5.95
N THR A 215 -11.00 9.96 -4.77
CA THR A 215 -9.54 9.92 -4.52
C THR A 215 -8.87 8.88 -5.42
N ARG A 216 -7.84 9.30 -6.16
CA ARG A 216 -7.08 8.40 -7.03
C ARG A 216 -6.28 7.42 -6.18
N LEU A 217 -6.48 6.12 -6.43
CA LEU A 217 -5.71 5.07 -5.77
C LEU A 217 -4.29 5.04 -6.34
N PHE A 218 -3.29 5.02 -5.46
CA PHE A 218 -1.90 4.85 -5.88
C PHE A 218 -1.59 3.36 -6.10
N GLU A 219 -0.78 3.05 -7.12
CA GLU A 219 -0.40 1.67 -7.44
C GLU A 219 0.33 1.01 -6.26
N GLY A 220 -0.20 -0.11 -5.76
CA GLY A 220 0.34 -0.82 -4.60
C GLY A 220 -0.45 -0.64 -3.30
N GLU A 221 -1.51 0.17 -3.30
CA GLU A 221 -2.52 0.14 -2.25
C GLU A 221 -3.43 -1.06 -2.44
N GLU A 222 -3.23 -2.10 -1.63
CA GLU A 222 -4.26 -3.11 -1.44
C GLU A 222 -5.43 -2.44 -0.71
N THR A 223 -6.57 -2.30 -1.39
CA THR A 223 -7.82 -2.13 -0.65
C THR A 223 -7.92 -3.33 0.27
N HIS A 224 -7.82 -3.13 1.58
CA HIS A 224 -8.17 -4.15 2.54
C HIS A 224 -9.66 -4.44 2.33
N ARG A 225 -9.99 -5.30 1.38
CA ARG A 225 -11.31 -5.92 1.34
C ARG A 225 -11.35 -6.72 2.62
N PRO A 226 -12.29 -6.44 3.54
CA PRO A 226 -12.44 -7.26 4.72
C PRO A 226 -12.52 -8.71 4.26
N PHE A 227 -11.69 -9.58 4.86
CA PHE A 227 -11.81 -11.02 4.63
C PHE A 227 -13.28 -11.38 4.83
N PRO A 228 -13.90 -12.17 3.93
CA PRO A 228 -15.27 -12.59 4.13
C PRO A 228 -15.35 -13.20 5.52
N VAL A 229 -16.17 -12.61 6.39
CA VAL A 229 -16.47 -13.18 7.70
C VAL A 229 -17.18 -14.49 7.39
N ILE A 230 -16.46 -15.59 7.56
CA ILE A 230 -17.05 -16.92 7.44
C ILE A 230 -17.88 -17.06 8.72
N ASP A 231 -19.19 -16.80 8.61
CA ASP A 231 -20.13 -17.09 9.68
C ASP A 231 -20.11 -18.60 9.94
N THR A 232 -19.37 -19.02 10.97
CA THR A 232 -19.42 -20.40 11.46
C THR A 232 -20.77 -20.59 12.14
N LYS A 233 -21.69 -21.27 11.46
CA LYS A 233 -22.91 -21.82 12.05
C LYS A 233 -22.60 -22.97 13.01
#